data_AF-A0A1F8LC67-F1
#
_entry.id   AF-A0A1F8LC67-F1
#
_cell.length_a   1.000
_cell.length_b   1.000
_cell.length_c   1.000
_cell.angle_alpha   90.00
_cell.angle_beta   90.00
_cell.angle_gamma   90.00
#
_symmetry.space_group_name_H-M   'P 1'
#
loop_
_entity.id
_entity.type
_entity.pdbx_description
1 polymer ?
#
loop_
_entity_poly.entity_id
_entity_poly.type
_entity_poly.pdbx_seq_one_letter_code
_entity_poly.pdbx_strand_id
1 'polypeptide(L)'
;MTSGRKGDAVVLAGSARVSLAGSVYAARAGTGIGEVVPVDLALEARLHRFVLAAHARGLVRAAHDRSDGGLGVALAELALRDGIGMKVTLPAVRGIDRRVALFGEGPSGIVLIVAPDDLHAVRTLAAQNDVPIWLLGTMGGDLLEIAPVLGTPIASLRDAHEGGLAAALGRSR
;
A
#
# COMPACT_ATOMS: atom_id res chain seq x y z
N MET A 1 13.08 -14.16 7.03
CA MET A 1 11.68 -13.76 7.31
C MET A 1 11.50 -12.34 6.82
N THR A 2 10.53 -12.09 5.95
CA THR A 2 10.22 -10.77 5.39
C THR A 2 9.37 -9.97 6.38
N SER A 3 9.99 -9.08 7.14
CA SER A 3 9.34 -8.27 8.17
C SER A 3 9.95 -6.88 8.18
N GLY A 4 9.09 -5.86 8.29
CA GLY A 4 9.51 -4.49 8.52
C GLY A 4 10.04 -4.26 9.93
N ARG A 5 10.75 -3.15 10.09
CA ARG A 5 11.34 -2.66 11.35
C ARG A 5 11.03 -1.18 11.48
N LYS A 6 11.06 -0.69 12.73
CA LYS A 6 10.98 0.76 12.99
C LYS A 6 12.11 1.48 12.27
N GLY A 7 11.78 2.58 11.61
CA GLY A 7 12.70 3.37 10.80
C GLY A 7 12.76 2.96 9.33
N ASP A 8 12.26 1.78 8.93
CA ASP A 8 12.25 1.40 7.51
C ASP A 8 11.37 2.35 6.69
N ALA A 9 11.80 2.61 5.46
CA ALA A 9 11.09 3.41 4.48
C ALA A 9 9.91 2.63 3.90
N VAL A 10 8.79 3.33 3.71
CA VAL A 10 7.58 2.84 3.03
C VAL A 10 7.54 3.47 1.64
N VAL A 11 7.58 2.64 0.61
CA VAL A 11 7.71 3.07 -0.80
C VAL A 11 6.58 2.48 -1.62
N LEU A 12 5.89 3.30 -2.43
CA LEU A 12 5.00 2.81 -3.48
C LEU A 12 5.80 2.64 -4.78
N ALA A 13 5.69 1.49 -5.42
CA ALA A 13 6.29 1.20 -6.72
C ALA A 13 5.23 0.90 -7.78
N GLY A 14 5.50 1.32 -9.02
CA GLY A 14 4.65 1.08 -10.19
C GLY A 14 3.71 2.26 -10.49
N SER A 15 2.42 2.00 -10.57
CA SER A 15 1.38 2.96 -10.95
C SER A 15 0.70 3.58 -9.73
N ALA A 16 0.59 4.91 -9.76
CA ALA A 16 -0.26 5.67 -8.84
C ALA A 16 -1.69 5.89 -9.40
N ARG A 17 -2.01 5.38 -10.60
CA ARG A 17 -3.34 5.53 -11.19
C ARG A 17 -4.32 4.59 -10.51
N VAL A 18 -5.39 5.17 -9.97
CA VAL A 18 -6.42 4.47 -9.21
C VAL A 18 -7.80 5.06 -9.53
N SER A 19 -8.84 4.24 -9.37
CA SER A 19 -10.24 4.64 -9.52
C SER A 19 -11.07 4.01 -8.41
N LEU A 20 -12.16 4.67 -8.02
CA LEU A 20 -13.19 4.03 -7.18
C LEU A 20 -14.16 3.19 -8.02
N ALA A 21 -14.20 3.34 -9.34
CA ALA A 21 -15.06 2.51 -10.17
C ALA A 21 -14.66 1.03 -10.02
N GLY A 22 -15.64 0.19 -9.70
CA GLY A 22 -15.41 -1.24 -9.46
C GLY A 22 -14.69 -1.59 -8.16
N SER A 23 -14.36 -0.62 -7.30
CA SER A 23 -13.63 -0.89 -6.06
C SER A 23 -14.51 -1.48 -4.95
N VAL A 24 -13.89 -2.16 -3.99
CA VAL A 24 -14.56 -2.65 -2.77
C VAL A 24 -15.20 -1.48 -2.01
N TYR A 25 -14.53 -0.34 -1.95
CA TYR A 25 -15.10 0.87 -1.34
C TYR A 25 -16.40 1.28 -2.03
N ALA A 26 -16.41 1.32 -3.36
CA ALA A 26 -17.59 1.73 -4.10
C ALA A 26 -18.75 0.75 -3.87
N ALA A 27 -18.49 -0.55 -3.95
CA ALA A 27 -19.46 -1.60 -3.65
C ALA A 27 -20.07 -1.45 -2.25
N ARG A 28 -19.26 -1.09 -1.24
CA ARG A 28 -19.73 -0.87 0.15
C ARG A 28 -20.49 0.44 0.33
N ALA A 29 -20.10 1.49 -0.40
CA ALA A 29 -20.73 2.80 -0.34
C ALA A 29 -22.02 2.89 -1.19
N GLY A 30 -22.40 1.83 -1.91
CA GLY A 30 -23.51 1.88 -2.87
C GLY A 30 -23.22 2.80 -4.06
N THR A 31 -21.94 2.98 -4.38
CA THR A 31 -21.44 3.74 -5.53
C THR A 31 -20.74 2.76 -6.48
N GLY A 32 -20.39 3.16 -7.71
CA GLY A 32 -19.69 2.21 -8.61
C GLY A 32 -19.73 2.52 -10.09
N ILE A 33 -20.40 3.59 -10.48
CA ILE A 33 -20.42 4.06 -11.87
C ILE A 33 -19.13 4.85 -12.13
N GLY A 34 -18.40 4.49 -13.19
CA GLY A 34 -17.19 5.18 -13.61
C GLY A 34 -16.29 4.28 -14.44
N GLU A 35 -15.13 4.80 -14.82
CA GLU A 35 -14.13 4.06 -15.59
C GLU A 35 -13.10 3.40 -14.66
N VAL A 36 -12.84 2.11 -14.89
CA VAL A 36 -11.77 1.37 -14.21
C VAL A 36 -10.41 1.74 -14.79
N VAL A 37 -9.35 1.65 -13.99
CA VAL A 37 -8.00 1.92 -14.51
C VAL A 37 -7.58 0.74 -15.41
N PRO A 38 -7.24 0.98 -16.69
CA PRO A 38 -6.77 -0.09 -17.56
C PRO A 38 -5.38 -0.57 -17.13
N VAL A 39 -5.10 -1.84 -17.39
CA VAL A 39 -3.78 -2.43 -17.13
C VAL A 39 -2.79 -2.07 -18.24
N ASP A 40 -1.60 -1.64 -17.83
CA ASP A 40 -0.42 -1.53 -18.69
C ASP A 40 0.47 -2.76 -18.43
N LEU A 41 0.38 -3.75 -19.33
CA LEU A 41 1.14 -4.99 -19.19
C LEU A 41 2.66 -4.79 -19.29
N ALA A 42 3.11 -3.74 -19.98
CA ALA A 42 4.54 -3.45 -20.08
C ALA A 42 5.07 -2.86 -18.76
N LEU A 43 4.29 -1.99 -18.10
CA LEU A 43 4.59 -1.53 -16.75
C LEU A 43 4.55 -2.70 -15.75
N GLU A 44 3.52 -3.54 -15.79
CA GLU A 44 3.38 -4.71 -14.91
C GLU A 44 4.59 -5.64 -14.98
N ALA A 45 5.03 -5.99 -16.21
CA ALA A 45 6.19 -6.84 -16.41
C ALA A 45 7.49 -6.23 -15.85
N ARG A 46 7.68 -4.92 -16.02
CA ARG A 46 8.84 -4.20 -15.47
C ARG A 46 8.80 -4.13 -13.95
N LEU A 47 7.63 -3.86 -13.37
CA LEU A 47 7.41 -3.84 -11.93
C LEU A 47 7.77 -5.19 -11.29
N HIS A 48 7.30 -6.29 -11.87
CA HIS A 48 7.62 -7.64 -11.36
C HIS A 48 9.12 -7.95 -11.47
N ARG A 49 9.75 -7.65 -12.62
CA ARG A 49 11.21 -7.84 -12.76
C ARG A 49 11.99 -7.01 -11.74
N PHE A 50 11.59 -5.77 -11.51
CA PHE A 50 12.19 -4.89 -10.52
C PHE A 50 12.07 -5.46 -9.10
N VAL A 51 10.86 -5.86 -8.68
CA VAL A 51 10.62 -6.37 -7.32
C VAL A 51 11.39 -7.68 -7.08
N LEU A 52 11.38 -8.59 -8.07
CA LEU A 52 12.15 -9.84 -7.98
C LEU A 52 13.66 -9.58 -7.88
N ALA A 53 14.19 -8.65 -8.69
CA ALA A 53 15.60 -8.27 -8.63
C ALA A 53 15.97 -7.61 -7.30
N ALA A 54 15.09 -6.75 -6.76
CA ALA A 54 15.30 -6.08 -5.48
C ALA A 54 15.30 -7.09 -4.33
N HIS A 55 14.37 -8.06 -4.36
CA HIS A 55 14.31 -9.15 -3.38
C HIS A 55 15.56 -10.05 -3.46
N ALA A 56 15.97 -10.46 -4.66
CA ALA A 56 17.15 -11.32 -4.85
C ALA A 56 18.45 -10.67 -4.34
N ARG A 57 18.52 -9.34 -4.34
CA ARG A 57 19.64 -8.55 -3.80
C ARG A 57 19.52 -8.23 -2.30
N GLY A 58 18.44 -8.68 -1.64
CA GLY A 58 18.20 -8.40 -0.22
C GLY A 58 17.79 -6.96 0.09
N LEU A 59 17.40 -6.17 -0.91
CA LEU A 59 17.11 -4.73 -0.76
C LEU A 59 15.71 -4.44 -0.20
N VAL A 60 14.82 -5.44 -0.21
CA VAL A 60 13.42 -5.30 0.20
C VAL A 60 13.15 -6.23 1.37
N ARG A 61 12.67 -5.67 2.48
CA ARG A 61 12.27 -6.43 3.67
C ARG A 61 10.88 -7.02 3.54
N ALA A 62 9.98 -6.32 2.86
CA ALA A 62 8.63 -6.78 2.60
C ALA A 62 8.06 -6.10 1.36
N ALA A 63 7.15 -6.79 0.69
CA ALA A 63 6.34 -6.24 -0.40
C ALA A 63 4.87 -6.62 -0.16
N HIS A 64 3.96 -5.74 -0.53
CA HIS A 64 2.51 -5.97 -0.52
C HIS A 64 1.89 -5.29 -1.72
N ASP A 65 1.08 -6.00 -2.51
CA ASP A 65 0.37 -5.39 -3.62
C ASP A 65 -0.70 -4.41 -3.13
N ARG A 66 -0.98 -3.39 -3.96
CA ARG A 66 -2.12 -2.49 -3.81
C ARG A 66 -3.26 -3.01 -4.68
N SER A 67 -4.08 -3.90 -4.12
CA SER A 67 -5.22 -4.51 -4.77
C SER A 67 -6.52 -4.07 -4.09
N ASP A 68 -7.31 -5.02 -3.59
CA ASP A 68 -8.64 -4.82 -3.04
C ASP A 68 -8.57 -3.89 -1.81
N GLY A 69 -9.42 -2.86 -1.80
CA GLY A 69 -9.42 -1.84 -0.75
C GLY A 69 -8.33 -0.77 -0.89
N GLY A 70 -7.44 -0.88 -1.87
CA GLY A 70 -6.49 0.17 -2.24
C GLY A 70 -5.31 0.36 -1.28
N LEU A 71 -4.68 1.54 -1.36
CA LEU A 71 -3.44 1.83 -0.64
C LEU A 71 -3.62 1.82 0.89
N GLY A 72 -4.77 2.29 1.37
CA GLY A 72 -5.08 2.31 2.79
C GLY A 72 -5.11 0.92 3.41
N VAL A 73 -5.71 -0.06 2.71
CA VAL A 73 -5.78 -1.45 3.17
C VAL A 73 -4.41 -2.11 3.11
N ALA A 74 -3.68 -1.96 2.00
CA ALA A 74 -2.32 -2.53 1.87
C ALA A 74 -1.37 -2.04 2.99
N LEU A 75 -1.45 -0.76 3.37
CA LEU A 75 -0.68 -0.21 4.49
C LEU A 75 -1.15 -0.76 5.84
N ALA A 76 -2.46 -0.92 6.05
CA ALA A 76 -3.02 -1.48 7.26
C ALA A 76 -2.60 -2.95 7.46
N GLU A 77 -2.62 -3.75 6.40
CA GLU A 77 -2.20 -5.16 6.44
C GLU A 77 -0.70 -5.30 6.75
N LEU A 78 0.15 -4.45 6.16
CA LEU A 78 1.57 -4.39 6.53
C LEU A 78 1.78 -3.99 8.00
N ALA A 79 1.07 -2.98 8.48
CA ALA A 79 1.16 -2.52 9.87
C ALA A 79 0.69 -3.60 10.86
N LEU A 80 -0.39 -4.32 10.52
CA LEU A 80 -0.93 -5.42 11.33
C LEU A 80 -0.01 -6.64 11.37
N ARG A 81 0.56 -7.00 10.20
CA ARG A 81 1.49 -8.12 10.06
C ARG A 81 2.70 -7.96 10.97
N ASP A 82 3.30 -6.77 10.97
CA ASP A 82 4.53 -6.50 11.72
C ASP A 82 4.24 -5.97 13.14
N GLY A 83 3.02 -5.55 13.43
CA GLY A 83 2.65 -4.90 14.69
C GLY A 83 3.33 -3.54 14.88
N ILE A 84 3.68 -2.85 13.79
CA ILE A 84 4.42 -1.59 13.78
C ILE A 84 3.62 -0.56 12.97
N GLY A 85 3.48 0.65 13.53
CA GLY A 85 2.74 1.73 12.90
C GLY A 85 3.48 2.28 11.69
N MET A 86 2.88 3.27 11.04
CA MET A 86 3.53 3.97 9.94
C MET A 86 3.09 5.42 9.94
N LYS A 87 4.02 6.31 9.59
CA LYS A 87 3.71 7.68 9.23
C LYS A 87 3.96 7.86 7.75
N VAL A 88 2.88 7.98 6.98
CA VAL A 88 2.94 8.13 5.53
C VAL A 88 2.15 9.35 5.05
N THR A 89 2.61 9.93 3.95
CA THR A 89 1.94 11.00 3.23
C THR A 89 1.55 10.47 1.86
N LEU A 90 0.29 10.67 1.48
CA LEU A 90 -0.17 10.30 0.15
C LEU A 90 0.57 11.14 -0.91
N PRO A 91 0.92 10.57 -2.07
CA PRO A 91 1.48 11.33 -3.17
C PRO A 91 0.57 12.54 -3.46
N ALA A 92 1.15 13.74 -3.47
CA ALA A 92 0.40 14.97 -3.67
C ALA A 92 -0.14 15.05 -5.11
N VAL A 93 -1.26 14.40 -5.39
CA VAL A 93 -2.01 14.58 -6.63
C VAL A 93 -2.99 15.72 -6.39
N ARG A 94 -2.68 16.92 -6.91
CA ARG A 94 -3.52 18.12 -6.71
C ARG A 94 -4.95 17.82 -7.17
N GLY A 95 -5.91 18.04 -6.28
CA GLY A 95 -7.34 17.87 -6.56
C GLY A 95 -7.85 16.44 -6.53
N ILE A 96 -7.02 15.44 -6.21
CA ILE A 96 -7.53 14.07 -6.03
C ILE A 96 -8.41 13.99 -4.78
N ASP A 97 -9.55 13.32 -4.91
CA ASP A 97 -10.38 12.95 -3.77
C ASP A 97 -9.58 12.04 -2.82
N ARG A 98 -9.59 12.35 -1.53
CA ARG A 98 -8.89 11.57 -0.49
C ARG A 98 -9.37 10.11 -0.44
N ARG A 99 -10.65 9.85 -0.75
CA ARG A 99 -11.21 8.49 -0.85
C ARG A 99 -10.60 7.73 -2.02
N VAL A 100 -10.41 8.39 -3.17
CA VAL A 100 -9.75 7.81 -4.34
C VAL A 100 -8.29 7.50 -4.01
N ALA A 101 -7.58 8.41 -3.32
CA ALA A 101 -6.18 8.19 -2.97
C ALA A 101 -5.98 7.05 -1.95
N LEU A 102 -6.93 6.84 -1.03
CA LEU A 102 -6.86 5.75 -0.04
C LEU A 102 -7.40 4.42 -0.57
N PHE A 103 -8.60 4.44 -1.13
CA PHE A 103 -9.40 3.26 -1.43
C PHE A 103 -9.63 3.05 -2.93
N GLY A 104 -9.00 3.87 -3.75
CA GLY A 104 -8.95 3.65 -5.19
C GLY A 104 -8.14 2.40 -5.50
N GLU A 105 -8.69 1.61 -6.40
CA GLU A 105 -8.11 0.36 -6.88
C GLU A 105 -7.60 0.56 -8.30
N GLY A 106 -6.58 -0.19 -8.66
CA GLY A 106 -5.94 -0.08 -9.96
C GLY A 106 -4.73 -0.99 -10.04
N PRO A 107 -4.37 -1.48 -11.23
CA PRO A 107 -3.30 -2.45 -11.40
C PRO A 107 -1.92 -1.84 -11.14
N SER A 108 -0.90 -2.72 -11.08
CA SER A 108 0.51 -2.34 -11.12
C SER A 108 1.00 -1.48 -9.96
N GLY A 109 0.47 -1.64 -8.74
CA GLY A 109 0.95 -0.95 -7.55
C GLY A 109 1.44 -1.92 -6.48
N ILE A 110 2.66 -1.70 -5.96
CA ILE A 110 3.22 -2.51 -4.86
C ILE A 110 3.83 -1.59 -3.81
N VAL A 111 3.46 -1.78 -2.54
CA VAL A 111 4.10 -1.15 -1.38
C VAL A 111 5.31 -1.99 -0.97
N LEU A 112 6.47 -1.35 -0.89
CA LEU A 112 7.74 -1.93 -0.48
C LEU A 112 8.18 -1.36 0.86
N ILE A 113 8.70 -2.23 1.72
CA ILE A 113 9.41 -1.85 2.95
C ILE A 113 10.91 -2.04 2.72
N VAL A 114 11.66 -0.96 2.87
CA VAL A 114 13.07 -0.86 2.49
C VAL A 114 13.88 -0.28 3.65
N ALA A 115 15.05 -0.84 3.95
CA ALA A 115 15.93 -0.26 4.95
C ALA A 115 16.37 1.15 4.51
N PRO A 116 16.56 2.12 5.43
CA PRO A 116 16.99 3.46 5.05
C PRO A 116 18.28 3.47 4.22
N ASP A 117 19.24 2.60 4.58
CA ASP A 117 20.53 2.48 3.91
C ASP A 117 20.41 1.89 2.49
N ASP A 118 19.37 1.08 2.23
CA ASP A 118 19.13 0.43 0.93
C ASP A 118 18.30 1.31 -0.03
N LEU A 119 17.72 2.41 0.46
CA LEU A 119 16.79 3.24 -0.30
C LEU A 119 17.42 3.80 -1.59
N HIS A 120 18.70 4.16 -1.56
CA HIS A 120 19.41 4.61 -2.75
C HIS A 120 19.59 3.48 -3.78
N ALA A 121 19.94 2.27 -3.34
CA ALA A 121 20.08 1.12 -4.22
C ALA A 121 18.75 0.72 -4.86
N VAL A 122 17.65 0.76 -4.11
CA VAL A 122 16.29 0.53 -4.64
C VAL A 122 15.91 1.59 -5.67
N ARG A 123 16.20 2.88 -5.41
CA ARG A 123 15.96 3.96 -6.39
C ARG A 123 16.72 3.75 -7.70
N THR A 124 17.98 3.39 -7.62
CA THR A 124 18.81 3.10 -8.80
C THR A 124 18.28 1.90 -9.57
N LEU A 125 17.90 0.83 -8.88
CA LEU A 125 17.36 -0.37 -9.51
C LEU A 125 15.98 -0.13 -10.16
N ALA A 126 15.14 0.70 -9.55
CA ALA A 126 13.86 1.10 -10.11
C ALA A 126 14.05 1.90 -11.40
N ALA A 127 14.97 2.87 -11.39
CA ALA A 127 15.32 3.66 -12.59
C ALA A 127 15.88 2.78 -13.72
N GLN A 128 16.73 1.80 -13.41
CA GLN A 128 17.25 0.84 -14.40
C GLN A 128 16.17 -0.03 -15.05
N ASN A 129 15.07 -0.30 -14.33
CA ASN A 129 13.93 -1.06 -14.84
C ASN A 129 12.81 -0.16 -15.38
N ASP A 130 13.00 1.16 -15.36
CA ASP A 130 12.02 2.18 -15.70
C ASP A 130 10.68 1.98 -14.94
N VAL A 131 10.79 1.80 -13.62
CA VAL A 131 9.66 1.66 -12.69
C VAL A 131 9.54 2.92 -11.83
N PRO A 132 8.39 3.62 -11.81
CA PRO A 132 8.19 4.76 -10.94
C PRO A 132 8.14 4.32 -9.48
N ILE A 133 8.72 5.12 -8.58
CA ILE A 133 8.59 4.90 -7.13
C ILE A 133 8.39 6.21 -6.37
N TRP A 134 7.62 6.14 -5.28
CA TRP A 134 7.35 7.26 -4.37
C TRP A 134 7.67 6.85 -2.94
N LEU A 135 8.47 7.66 -2.25
CA LEU A 135 8.64 7.52 -0.80
C LEU A 135 7.39 8.09 -0.13
N LEU A 136 6.63 7.23 0.52
CA LEU A 136 5.41 7.62 1.23
C LEU A 136 5.73 8.06 2.65
N GLY A 137 6.70 7.44 3.30
CA GLY A 137 7.07 7.76 4.67
C GLY A 137 7.86 6.64 5.33
N THR A 138 7.63 6.40 6.62
CA THR A 138 8.43 5.46 7.42
C THR A 138 7.59 4.65 8.39
N MET A 139 8.07 3.45 8.72
CA MET A 139 7.51 2.59 9.77
C MET A 139 7.92 3.07 11.15
N GLY A 140 6.98 3.10 12.10
CA GLY A 140 7.24 3.51 13.47
C GLY A 140 5.96 3.74 14.28
N GLY A 141 6.11 3.73 15.61
CA GLY A 141 4.99 3.93 16.54
C GLY A 141 3.98 2.79 16.54
N ASP A 142 2.79 3.12 17.02
CA ASP A 142 1.61 2.25 17.22
C ASP A 142 0.38 2.76 16.46
N LEU A 143 0.57 3.78 15.61
CA LEU A 143 -0.45 4.43 14.80
C LEU A 143 -0.17 4.21 13.31
N LEU A 144 -1.19 3.89 12.53
CA LEU A 144 -1.18 4.10 11.09
C LEU A 144 -1.68 5.51 10.80
N GLU A 145 -0.74 6.43 10.56
CA GLU A 145 -0.98 7.82 10.17
C GLU A 145 -0.83 7.95 8.65
N ILE A 146 -1.93 8.24 7.95
CA ILE A 146 -1.94 8.56 6.52
C ILE A 146 -2.36 10.02 6.36
N ALA A 147 -1.38 10.92 6.33
CA ALA A 147 -1.63 12.36 6.25
C ALA A 147 -2.13 12.78 4.84
N PRO A 148 -3.07 13.73 4.75
CA PRO A 148 -3.79 14.44 5.82
C PRO A 148 -5.17 13.81 6.14
N VAL A 149 -5.32 12.50 6.00
CA VAL A 149 -6.63 11.85 5.94
C VAL A 149 -7.03 11.18 7.24
N LEU A 150 -6.18 10.34 7.82
CA LEU A 150 -6.51 9.55 9.01
C LEU A 150 -5.30 9.25 9.89
N GLY A 151 -5.58 8.93 11.15
CA GLY A 151 -4.67 8.30 12.10
C GLY A 151 -5.46 7.25 12.88
N THR A 152 -5.09 5.97 12.79
CA THR A 152 -5.79 4.87 13.48
C THR A 152 -4.81 3.99 14.25
N PRO A 153 -5.05 3.70 15.55
CA PRO A 153 -4.20 2.80 16.31
C PRO A 153 -4.19 1.40 15.70
N ILE A 154 -3.03 0.72 15.72
CA ILE A 154 -2.93 -0.65 15.22
C ILE A 154 -3.85 -1.60 15.98
N ALA A 155 -4.07 -1.36 17.29
CA ALA A 155 -5.02 -2.12 18.08
C ALA A 155 -6.44 -2.06 17.50
N SER A 156 -6.90 -0.87 17.12
CA SER A 156 -8.22 -0.70 16.50
C SER A 156 -8.31 -1.36 15.11
N LEU A 157 -7.22 -1.30 14.32
CA LEU A 157 -7.15 -2.04 13.06
C LEU A 157 -7.24 -3.55 13.28
N ARG A 158 -6.60 -4.05 14.34
CA ARG A 158 -6.56 -5.48 14.67
C ARG A 158 -7.95 -5.98 15.06
N ASP A 159 -8.63 -5.26 15.94
CA ASP A 159 -9.99 -5.59 16.36
C ASP A 159 -10.94 -5.66 15.17
N ALA A 160 -10.85 -4.67 14.26
CA ALA A 160 -11.67 -4.64 13.04
C ALA A 160 -11.34 -5.78 12.06
N HIS A 161 -10.06 -6.13 11.90
CA HIS A 161 -9.62 -7.16 10.96
C HIS A 161 -9.93 -8.58 11.47
N GLU A 162 -9.61 -8.88 12.73
CA GLU A 162 -9.79 -10.22 13.32
C GLU A 162 -11.27 -10.51 13.64
N GLY A 163 -12.05 -9.48 14.02
CA GLY A 163 -13.47 -9.61 14.33
C GLY A 163 -14.39 -9.72 13.11
N GLY A 164 -13.93 -9.33 11.91
CA GLY A 164 -14.78 -9.18 10.72
C GLY A 164 -15.48 -10.47 10.29
N LEU A 165 -14.76 -11.59 10.23
CA LEU A 165 -15.34 -12.87 9.84
C LEU A 165 -16.32 -13.40 10.88
N ALA A 166 -15.97 -13.31 12.17
CA ALA A 166 -16.85 -13.72 13.26
C ALA A 166 -18.17 -12.92 13.20
N ALA A 167 -18.09 -11.61 13.00
CA ALA A 167 -19.26 -10.75 12.86
C ALA A 167 -20.11 -11.11 11.63
N ALA A 168 -19.47 -11.31 10.47
CA ALA A 168 -20.17 -11.71 9.24
C ALA A 168 -20.90 -13.06 9.38
N LEU A 169 -20.38 -13.95 10.23
CA LEU A 169 -20.98 -15.25 10.53
C LEU A 169 -22.00 -15.21 11.70
N GLY A 170 -22.28 -14.04 12.27
CA GLY A 170 -23.16 -13.91 13.45
C GLY A 170 -22.58 -14.52 14.73
N ARG A 171 -21.25 -14.65 14.80
CA ARG A 171 -20.49 -15.24 15.91
C ARG A 171 -19.74 -14.20 16.75
N SER A 172 -20.19 -12.94 16.71
CA SER A 172 -19.63 -11.89 17.57
C SER A 172 -19.76 -12.28 19.04
N ARG A 173 -18.70 -12.07 19.83
CA ARG A 173 -18.72 -12.22 21.29
C ARG A 173 -19.56 -11.13 21.95
#